data_AF-A0A481NUM7-F1
#
_entry.id   AF-A0A481NUM7-F1
#
_cell.length_a   1.000
_cell.length_b   1.000
_cell.length_c   1.000
_cell.angle_alpha   90.00
_cell.angle_beta   90.00
_cell.angle_gamma   90.00
#
_symmetry.space_group_name_H-M   'P 1'
#
loop_
_entity.id
_entity.type
_entity.pdbx_description
1 polymer ?
#
loop_
_entity_poly.entity_id
_entity_poly.type
_entity_poly.pdbx_seq_one_letter_code
_entity_poly.pdbx_strand_id
1 'polypeptide(L)' 'MAYDYAGSWSSVAGHSANLYANTDLPQSTPFNTDDAVKAYLDAGVPSHKLILGMPAYGRSFIGASGMGEPHSGV' A
#
# COMPACT_ATOMS: atom_id res chain seq x y z
N MET A 1 -1.87 2.20 -10.40
CA MET A 1 -1.43 0.82 -10.09
C MET A 1 -1.46 0.68 -8.57
N ALA A 2 -2.39 -0.12 -8.04
CA ALA A 2 -2.69 -0.15 -6.60
C ALA A 2 -1.90 -1.26 -5.87
N TYR A 3 -0.58 -1.19 -6.01
CA TYR A 3 0.38 -2.11 -5.41
C TYR A 3 1.77 -1.46 -5.35
N ASP A 4 2.75 -2.13 -4.74
CA ASP A 4 4.09 -1.61 -4.47
C ASP A 4 4.11 -0.40 -3.52
N TYR A 5 3.16 -0.35 -2.59
CA TYR A 5 3.13 0.67 -1.53
C TYR A 5 4.25 0.50 -0.50
N ALA A 6 4.73 -0.74 -0.32
CA ALA A 6 5.83 -1.08 0.56
C ALA A 6 6.75 -2.11 -0.11
N GLY A 7 8.06 -2.02 0.18
CA GLY A 7 9.11 -2.85 -0.40
C GLY A 7 10.48 -2.57 0.23
N SER A 8 11.57 -2.91 -0.46
CA SER A 8 12.93 -2.77 0.08
C SER A 8 13.37 -1.34 0.40
N TRP A 9 12.66 -0.36 -0.16
CA TRP A 9 12.85 1.07 0.10
C TRP A 9 12.10 1.57 1.33
N SER A 10 11.22 0.76 1.92
CA SER A 10 10.51 1.08 3.15
C SER A 10 11.47 0.96 4.34
N SER A 11 11.24 1.75 5.39
CA SER A 11 11.99 1.64 6.65
C SER A 11 11.45 0.53 7.57
N VAL A 12 10.19 0.14 7.35
CA VAL A 12 9.44 -0.85 8.13
C VAL A 12 8.64 -1.76 7.20
N ALA A 13 8.29 -2.95 7.69
CA ALA A 13 7.40 -3.85 6.97
C ALA A 13 6.01 -3.22 6.78
N GLY A 14 5.50 -3.24 5.55
CA GLY A 14 4.26 -2.55 5.18
C GLY A 14 3.36 -3.36 4.26
N HIS A 15 2.09 -2.99 4.20
CA HIS A 15 1.13 -3.56 3.27
C HIS A 15 1.42 -3.04 1.86
N SER A 16 1.60 -3.95 0.89
CA SER A 16 1.99 -3.55 -0.46
C SER A 16 0.82 -3.06 -1.33
N ALA A 17 -0.44 -3.37 -0.96
CA ALA A 17 -1.63 -3.13 -1.78
C ALA A 17 -2.92 -2.97 -0.94
N ASN A 18 -2.85 -2.34 0.22
CA ASN A 18 -4.03 -2.11 1.08
C ASN A 18 -5.02 -1.12 0.47
N LEU A 19 -6.32 -1.40 0.61
CA LEU A 19 -7.37 -0.50 0.12
C LEU A 19 -7.49 0.77 0.96
N TYR A 20 -7.42 0.64 2.29
CA TYR A 20 -7.60 1.74 3.24
C TYR A 20 -6.35 1.95 4.09
N ALA A 21 -6.20 3.15 4.65
CA ALA A 21 -5.22 3.41 5.69
C ALA A 21 -5.59 2.66 6.98
N ASN A 22 -4.58 2.15 7.69
CA ASN A 22 -4.74 1.63 9.04
C ASN A 22 -4.45 2.75 10.04
N THR A 23 -5.48 3.31 10.67
CA THR A 23 -5.32 4.42 11.64
C THR A 23 -4.66 3.99 12.94
N ASP A 24 -4.76 2.71 13.31
CA ASP A 24 -4.15 2.18 14.52
C ASP A 24 -2.66 1.87 14.33
N LEU A 25 -2.24 1.66 13.08
CA LEU A 25 -0.85 1.35 12.71
C LEU A 25 -0.42 2.06 11.41
N PRO A 26 -0.38 3.41 11.40
CA PRO A 26 -0.26 4.20 10.18
C PRO A 26 1.02 3.92 9.39
N GLN A 27 2.13 3.61 10.06
CA GLN A 27 3.40 3.29 9.41
C GLN A 27 3.37 1.98 8.60
N SER A 28 2.41 1.10 8.85
CA SER A 28 2.22 -0.13 8.07
C SER A 28 1.47 0.08 6.74
N THR A 29 0.81 1.23 6.59
CA THR A 29 0.04 1.62 5.39
C THR A 29 0.45 3.03 4.95
N PRO A 30 1.70 3.25 4.49
CA PRO A 30 2.18 4.57 4.08
C PRO A 30 1.40 5.15 2.88
N PHE A 31 0.76 4.28 2.11
CA PHE A 31 -0.18 4.61 1.05
C PHE A 31 -1.44 3.76 1.22
N ASN A 32 -2.53 4.13 0.53
CA ASN A 32 -3.72 3.33 0.40
C ASN A 32 -4.42 3.64 -0.94
N THR A 33 -5.23 2.70 -1.43
CA THR A 33 -5.92 2.83 -2.72
C THR A 33 -7.08 3.81 -2.68
N ASP A 34 -7.81 3.88 -1.57
CA ASP A 34 -9.02 4.71 -1.43
C ASP A 34 -8.71 6.21 -1.64
N ASP A 35 -7.62 6.71 -1.06
CA ASP A 35 -7.17 8.09 -1.26
C ASP A 35 -6.83 8.37 -2.73
N ALA A 36 -6.15 7.44 -3.41
CA ALA A 36 -5.83 7.58 -4.82
C ALA A 36 -7.09 7.55 -5.69
N VAL A 37 -8.05 6.66 -5.40
CA VAL A 37 -9.34 6.60 -6.11
C VAL A 37 -10.10 7.91 -5.93
N LYS A 38 -10.24 8.41 -4.69
CA LYS A 38 -10.87 9.70 -4.41
C LYS A 38 -10.22 10.84 -5.18
N ALA A 39 -8.89 10.92 -5.19
CA ALA A 39 -8.18 11.95 -5.94
C ALA A 39 -8.53 11.95 -7.45
N TYR A 40 -8.68 10.77 -8.06
CA TYR A 40 -9.12 10.66 -9.46
C TYR A 40 -10.58 11.05 -9.65
N LEU A 41 -11.47 10.65 -8.74
CA LEU A 41 -12.89 11.00 -8.79
C LEU A 41 -13.09 12.51 -8.62
N ASP A 42 -12.37 13.13 -7.68
CA ASP A 42 -12.39 14.58 -7.40
C ASP A 42 -11.84 15.38 -8.59
N ALA A 43 -10.89 14.82 -9.33
CA ALA A 43 -10.40 15.37 -10.61
C ALA A 43 -11.36 15.14 -11.79
N GLY A 44 -12.51 14.48 -11.57
CA GLY A 44 -13.57 14.29 -12.57
C GLY A 44 -13.44 13.02 -13.42
N VAL A 45 -12.57 12.07 -13.07
CA VAL A 45 -12.48 10.79 -13.79
C VAL A 45 -13.65 9.89 -13.40
N PRO A 46 -14.49 9.43 -14.34
CA PRO A 46 -15.60 8.53 -14.01
C PRO A 46 -15.11 7.20 -13.45
N SER A 47 -15.75 6.73 -12.37
CA SER A 47 -15.37 5.50 -11.66
C SER A 47 -15.31 4.25 -12.55
N HIS A 48 -16.25 4.09 -13.49
CA HIS A 48 -16.29 2.95 -14.42
C HIS A 48 -15.13 2.91 -15.42
N LYS A 49 -14.30 3.97 -15.49
CA LYS A 49 -13.06 4.01 -16.27
C LYS A 49 -11.81 3.72 -15.44
N LEU A 50 -11.94 3.60 -14.12
CA LEU A 50 -10.84 3.25 -13.23
C LEU A 50 -10.75 1.73 -13.10
N ILE A 51 -9.65 1.17 -13.59
CA ILE A 51 -9.36 -0.26 -13.43
C ILE A 51 -8.46 -0.43 -12.22
N LEU A 52 -8.93 -1.20 -11.25
CA LEU A 52 -8.18 -1.51 -10.04
C LEU A 52 -7.16 -2.63 -10.32
N GLY A 53 -5.91 -2.25 -10.54
CA GLY A 53 -4.81 -3.21 -10.67
C GLY A 53 -4.50 -3.89 -9.34
N MET A 54 -4.35 -5.22 -9.34
CA MET A 54 -4.01 -6.03 -8.16
C MET A 54 -2.69 -6.79 -8.41
N PRO A 55 -1.84 -6.95 -7.39
CA PRO A 55 -0.58 -7.67 -7.56
C PRO A 55 -0.83 -9.17 -7.66
N ALA A 56 -0.17 -9.83 -8.61
CA ALA A 56 -0.09 -11.29 -8.70
C ALA A 56 1.17 -11.84 -8.01
N TYR A 57 1.67 -11.11 -7.00
CA TYR A 57 2.89 -11.39 -6.27
C TYR A 57 2.80 -10.81 -4.84
N GLY A 58 3.69 -11.26 -3.96
CA GLY A 58 3.85 -10.72 -2.61
C GLY A 58 5.15 -9.93 -2.45
N ARG A 59 5.24 -9.13 -1.38
CA ARG A 59 6.48 -8.50 -0.90
C ARG A 59 6.83 -9.09 0.46
N SER A 60 8.08 -9.50 0.62
CA SER A 60 8.62 -10.04 1.87
C SER A 60 9.43 -8.98 2.62
N PHE A 61 9.53 -9.15 3.93
CA PHE A 61 10.34 -8.33 4.82
C PHE A 61 11.07 -9.25 5.80
N ILE A 62 12.34 -9.51 5.55
CA ILE A 62 13.16 -10.42 6.37
C ILE A 62 13.48 -9.72 7.70
N GLY A 63 13.34 -10.45 8.81
CA GLY A 63 13.71 -9.96 10.14
C GLY A 63 12.68 -9.04 10.80
N ALA A 64 11.57 -8.71 10.12
CA ALA A 64 10.45 -8.03 10.74
C ALA A 64 9.70 -8.95 11.70
N SER A 65 9.39 -8.46 12.90
CA SER A 65 8.56 -9.16 13.89
C SER A 65 7.06 -8.96 13.68
N GLY A 66 6.67 -8.01 12.84
CA GLY A 66 5.28 -7.67 12.55
C GLY A 66 5.15 -6.55 11.53
N MET A 67 3.91 -6.14 11.28
CA MET A 67 3.61 -4.98 10.45
C MET A 67 4.07 -3.70 11.14
N GLY A 68 4.58 -2.73 10.37
CA GLY A 68 5.05 -1.45 10.90
C GLY A 68 6.35 -1.52 11.71
N GLU A 69 7.01 -2.68 11.73
CA GLU A 69 8.27 -2.91 12.44
C GLU A 69 9.48 -2.91 11.48
N PRO A 70 10.68 -2.55 11.96
CA PRO A 70 11.90 -2.58 11.14
C PRO A 70 12.19 -3.97 10.55
N HIS A 71 12.88 -3.98 9.41
CA HIS A 71 13.32 -5.19 8.74
C HIS A 71 14.79 -5.10 8.36
N SER A 72 15.43 -6.23 8.08
CA SER A 72 16.84 -6.34 7.68
C SER A 72 17.05 -6.74 6.22
N GLY A 73 15.96 -6.95 5.48
CA GLY A 73 15.99 -7.26 4.04
C GLY A 73 14.60 -7.47 3.46
N VAL A 74 14.54 -7.85 2.18
CA VAL A 74 13.33 -8.31 1.48
C VAL A 74 13.56 -9.67 0.87
#